data_AF-A0A8S3ISC3-F1
#
_entry.id   AF-A0A8S3ISC3-F1
#
_cell.length_a   1.000
_cell.length_b   1.000
_cell.length_c   1.000
_cell.angle_alpha   90.00
_cell.angle_beta   90.00
_cell.angle_gamma   90.00
#
_symmetry.space_group_name_H-M   'P 1'
#
loop_
_entity.id
_entity.type
_entity.pdbx_description
1 polymer ?
#
loop_
_entity_poly.entity_id
_entity_poly.type
_entity_poly.pdbx_seq_one_letter_code
_entity_poly.pdbx_strand_id
1 'polypeptide(L)'
;MSKRLSSEKCLSTSPCSNIGPSQILPFLYLGCQDDALSIETMRNNQITHVINVSKTGERASFLNENDDEHFLRVPINDCHNAQL
;
A
#
# COMPACT_ATOMS: atom_id res chain seq x y z
N MET A 1 17.80 -14.00 32.74
CA MET A 1 16.38 -14.19 32.37
C MET A 1 16.18 -13.65 30.97
N SER A 2 16.23 -14.52 29.95
CA SER A 2 16.03 -14.12 28.56
C SER A 2 14.53 -14.19 28.24
N LYS A 3 13.88 -13.03 28.06
CA LYS A 3 12.50 -12.98 27.58
C LYS A 3 12.54 -13.29 26.08
N ARG A 4 12.32 -14.57 25.74
CA ARG A 4 12.05 -14.98 24.37
C ARG A 4 10.68 -14.38 24.01
N LEU A 5 10.63 -13.37 23.15
CA LEU A 5 9.38 -13.01 22.49
C LEU A 5 8.98 -14.21 21.64
N SER A 6 7.89 -14.90 22.01
CA SER A 6 7.32 -15.91 21.13
C SER A 6 6.87 -15.20 19.86
N SER A 7 7.26 -15.77 18.71
CA SER A 7 6.75 -15.39 17.40
C SER A 7 5.29 -15.86 17.29
N GLU A 8 4.42 -15.30 18.13
CA GLU A 8 2.98 -15.38 17.93
C GLU A 8 2.73 -14.59 16.65
N LYS A 9 2.74 -15.28 15.51
CA LYS A 9 2.23 -14.75 14.26
C LYS A 9 0.81 -14.32 14.60
N CYS A 10 0.52 -13.02 14.62
CA CYS A 10 -0.80 -12.52 14.96
C CYS A 10 -1.81 -13.05 13.93
N LEU A 11 -2.35 -14.23 14.19
CA LEU A 11 -3.46 -14.83 13.47
C LEU A 11 -4.69 -14.08 13.97
N SER A 12 -4.97 -12.92 13.38
CA SER A 12 -6.25 -12.24 13.57
C SER A 12 -7.34 -13.20 13.11
N THR A 13 -8.07 -13.79 14.05
CA THR A 13 -9.16 -14.76 13.81
C THR A 13 -10.49 -14.08 13.45
N SER A 14 -10.50 -12.75 13.38
CA SER A 14 -11.63 -12.00 12.83
C SER A 14 -11.45 -11.94 11.32
N PRO A 15 -12.48 -12.18 10.50
CA PRO A 15 -12.41 -11.80 9.09
C PRO A 15 -12.17 -10.30 9.10
N CYS A 16 -10.93 -9.88 8.85
CA CYS A 16 -10.65 -8.51 8.52
C CYS A 16 -11.48 -8.26 7.27
N SER A 17 -12.66 -7.66 7.45
CA SER A 17 -13.27 -6.88 6.39
C SER A 17 -12.12 -6.07 5.79
N ASN A 18 -11.96 -6.02 4.47
CA ASN A 18 -10.92 -5.19 3.87
C ASN A 18 -11.17 -3.74 4.32
N ILE A 19 -10.53 -3.31 5.40
CA ILE A 19 -10.67 -1.99 6.01
C ILE A 19 -9.77 -1.05 5.21
N GLY A 20 -9.96 -0.99 3.89
CA GLY A 20 -9.16 -0.19 2.95
C GLY A 20 -7.65 -0.12 3.28
N PRO A 21 -7.00 0.98 2.91
CA PRO A 21 -5.61 1.22 3.27
C PRO A 21 -5.51 1.74 4.71
N SER A 22 -4.41 1.40 5.38
CA SER A 22 -4.13 1.88 6.73
C SER A 22 -3.62 3.32 6.70
N GLN A 23 -4.30 4.23 7.38
CA GLN A 23 -3.81 5.60 7.55
C GLN A 23 -2.63 5.62 8.55
N ILE A 24 -1.43 5.92 8.06
CA ILE A 24 -0.21 5.96 8.90
C ILE A 24 0.13 7.38 9.37
N LEU A 25 -0.23 8.39 8.58
CA LEU A 25 -0.16 9.82 8.93
C LEU A 25 -1.35 10.57 8.31
N PRO A 26 -1.64 11.82 8.72
CA PRO A 26 -2.56 12.67 7.98
C PRO A 26 -2.17 12.73 6.50
N PHE A 27 -3.11 12.36 5.61
CA PHE A 27 -2.93 12.30 4.16
C PHE A 27 -1.91 11.26 3.64
N LEU A 28 -1.45 10.33 4.48
CA LEU A 28 -0.55 9.25 4.08
C LEU A 28 -1.12 7.90 4.48
N TYR A 29 -1.32 7.06 3.49
CA TYR A 29 -1.94 5.76 3.61
C TYR A 29 -1.00 4.68 3.10
N LEU A 30 -0.94 3.55 3.81
CA LEU A 30 -0.28 2.34 3.38
C LEU A 30 -1.35 1.33 2.97
N GLY A 31 -1.38 0.97 1.70
CA GLY A 31 -2.36 0.06 1.13
C GLY A 31 -1.75 -0.97 0.20
N CYS A 32 -2.60 -1.83 -0.34
CA CYS A 32 -2.27 -2.79 -1.39
C CYS A 32 -2.66 -2.26 -2.79
N GLN A 33 -2.42 -3.07 -3.82
CA GLN A 33 -2.80 -2.72 -5.18
C GLN A 33 -4.32 -2.54 -5.31
N ASP A 34 -5.12 -3.40 -4.68
CA ASP A 34 -6.59 -3.33 -4.79
C ASP A 34 -7.14 -2.03 -4.20
N ASP A 35 -6.56 -1.55 -3.09
CA ASP A 35 -6.90 -0.24 -2.51
C ASP A 35 -6.62 0.90 -3.50
N ALA A 36 -5.47 0.86 -4.17
CA ALA A 36 -5.05 1.88 -5.12
C ALA A 36 -5.87 1.86 -6.43
N LEU A 37 -6.42 0.70 -6.82
CA LEU A 37 -7.30 0.56 -7.99
C LEU A 37 -8.77 0.89 -7.67
N SER A 38 -9.16 0.87 -6.40
CA SER A 38 -10.53 1.14 -5.96
C SER A 38 -10.86 2.63 -5.95
N ILE A 39 -11.68 3.07 -6.92
CA ILE A 39 -12.17 4.45 -7.01
C ILE A 39 -12.88 4.89 -5.72
N GLU A 40 -13.68 4.01 -5.12
CA GLU A 40 -14.41 4.28 -3.90
C GLU A 40 -13.45 4.53 -2.72
N THR A 41 -12.46 3.66 -2.56
CA THR A 41 -11.43 3.80 -1.52
C THR A 41 -10.68 5.11 -1.64
N MET A 42 -10.28 5.46 -2.85
CA MET A 42 -9.52 6.68 -3.13
C MET A 42 -10.34 7.93 -2.87
N ARG A 43 -11.62 7.95 -3.28
CA ARG A 43 -12.53 9.07 -3.02
C ARG A 43 -12.86 9.23 -1.54
N ASN A 44 -13.19 8.13 -0.85
CA ASN A 44 -13.59 8.15 0.56
C ASN A 44 -12.45 8.66 1.46
N ASN A 45 -11.21 8.35 1.11
CA ASN A 45 -10.02 8.78 1.83
C ASN A 45 -9.38 10.06 1.26
N GLN A 46 -9.98 10.67 0.23
CA GLN A 46 -9.46 11.85 -0.47
C GLN A 46 -8.03 11.67 -0.99
N ILE A 47 -7.69 10.45 -1.40
CA ILE A 47 -6.38 10.12 -1.95
C ILE A 47 -6.37 10.55 -3.41
N THR A 48 -5.50 11.50 -3.73
CA THR A 48 -5.32 12.03 -5.10
C THR A 48 -4.01 11.58 -5.73
N HIS A 49 -3.07 11.07 -4.93
CA HIS A 49 -1.73 10.68 -5.39
C HIS A 49 -1.42 9.23 -4.97
N VAL A 50 -0.76 8.50 -5.86
CA VAL A 50 -0.31 7.12 -5.59
C VAL A 50 1.19 7.02 -5.81
N ILE A 51 1.89 6.49 -4.82
CA ILE A 51 3.29 6.05 -4.95
C ILE A 51 3.30 4.53 -5.01
N ASN A 52 3.49 3.95 -6.19
CA ASN A 52 3.67 2.50 -6.34
C ASN A 52 5.16 2.17 -6.17
N VAL A 53 5.51 1.52 -5.06
CA VAL A 53 6.90 1.15 -4.73
C VAL A 53 7.33 -0.22 -5.27
N SER A 54 6.59 -0.79 -6.23
CA SER A 54 6.90 -2.09 -6.81
C SER A 54 7.27 -1.98 -8.29
N LYS A 55 7.91 -3.03 -8.82
CA LYS A 55 8.22 -3.14 -10.26
C LYS A 55 6.98 -3.35 -11.14
N THR A 56 5.89 -3.83 -10.56
CA THR A 56 4.71 -4.32 -11.30
C THR A 56 3.42 -3.69 -10.77
N GLY A 57 2.29 -4.09 -11.34
CA GLY A 57 0.98 -3.63 -10.88
C GLY A 57 0.44 -2.47 -11.69
N GLU A 58 -0.87 -2.38 -11.76
CA GLU A 58 -1.55 -1.49 -12.70
C GLU A 58 -1.67 -0.08 -12.15
N ARG A 59 -1.71 0.89 -13.08
CA ARG A 59 -2.13 2.24 -12.78
C ARG A 59 -3.65 2.27 -12.81
N ALA A 60 -4.26 2.92 -11.82
CA ALA A 60 -5.71 3.01 -11.79
C ALA A 60 -6.23 3.88 -12.94
N SER A 61 -7.29 3.44 -13.61
CA SER A 61 -7.82 4.09 -14.82
C SER A 61 -8.38 5.50 -14.61
N PHE A 62 -8.71 5.86 -13.37
CA PHE A 62 -9.16 7.20 -13.02
C PHE A 62 -8.01 8.21 -12.88
N LEU A 63 -6.76 7.75 -12.81
CA LEU A 63 -5.57 8.60 -12.93
C LEU A 63 -5.24 8.70 -14.40
N ASN A 64 -5.22 9.91 -14.98
CA ASN A 64 -4.95 10.10 -16.40
C ASN A 64 -3.63 9.41 -16.79
N GLU A 65 -3.57 8.77 -17.94
CA GLU A 65 -2.40 7.94 -18.32
C GLU A 65 -1.09 8.74 -18.42
N ASN A 66 -1.19 10.03 -18.77
CA ASN A 66 -0.05 10.96 -18.93
C ASN A 66 0.19 11.86 -17.70
N ASP A 67 -0.41 11.52 -16.57
CA ASP A 67 -0.38 12.35 -15.36
C ASP A 67 0.69 11.85 -14.39
N ASP A 68 1.94 12.17 -14.71
CA ASP A 68 3.09 11.87 -13.85
C ASP A 68 3.08 12.69 -12.54
N GLU A 69 2.15 13.65 -12.39
CA GLU A 69 1.98 14.44 -11.17
C GLU A 69 1.29 13.63 -10.07
N HIS A 70 0.27 12.84 -10.43
CA HIS A 70 -0.57 12.11 -9.47
C HIS A 70 -0.24 10.62 -9.32
N PHE A 71 0.69 10.09 -10.12
CA PHE A 71 1.17 8.72 -9.98
C PHE A 71 2.68 8.63 -10.15
N LEU A 72 3.36 8.16 -9.10
CA LEU A 72 4.79 7.93 -9.12
C LEU A 72 5.07 6.43 -8.94
N ARG A 73 5.92 5.88 -9.80
CA ARG A 73 6.46 4.52 -9.60
C ARG A 73 7.92 4.58 -9.15
N VAL A 74 8.19 3.94 -8.01
CA VAL A 74 9.55 3.69 -7.52
C VAL A 74 9.78 2.18 -7.60
N PRO A 75 10.42 1.65 -8.66
CA PRO A 75 10.46 0.22 -8.91
C PRO A 75 11.43 -0.50 -7.97
N ILE A 76 10.98 -0.89 -6.78
CA ILE A 76 11.77 -1.66 -5.82
C ILE A 76 11.58 -3.16 -6.06
N ASN A 77 12.69 -3.91 -5.97
CA ASN A 77 12.64 -5.37 -5.84
C ASN A 77 12.53 -5.72 -4.37
N ASP A 78 11.39 -6.25 -3.94
CA ASP A 78 11.21 -6.72 -2.57
C ASP A 78 11.91 -8.08 -2.37
N CYS A 79 13.24 -8.03 -2.38
CA CYS A 79 14.11 -9.16 -2.10
C CYS A 79 15.15 -8.71 -1.08
N HIS A 80 15.58 -9.62 -0.19
CA HIS A 80 16.55 -9.27 0.84
C HIS A 80 17.97 -8.94 0.30
N ASN A 81 18.18 -8.98 -1.02
CA ASN A 81 19.48 -8.86 -1.68
C ASN A 81 19.85 -7.40 -2.02
N ALA A 82 19.44 -6.44 -1.18
CA ALA A 82 19.85 -5.05 -1.38
C ALA A 82 21.40 -4.97 -1.39
N GLN A 83 21.97 -4.57 -2.52
CA GLN A 83 23.40 -4.28 -2.65
C GLN A 83 23.61 -2.83 -2.21
N LEU A 84 24.26 -2.66 -1.05
CA LEU A 84 24.72 -1.37 -0.54
C LEU A 84 26.05 -0.96 -1.20
#